data_AF-A0A7Y7NAG7-F1
#
_entry.id   AF-A0A7Y7NAG7-F1
#
_cell.length_a   1.000
_cell.length_b   1.000
_cell.length_c   1.000
_cell.angle_alpha   90.00
_cell.angle_beta   90.00
_cell.angle_gamma   90.00
#
_symmetry.space_group_name_H-M   'P 1'
#
loop_
_entity.id
_entity.type
_entity.pdbx_description
1 polymer ?
#
loop_
_entity_poly.entity_id
_entity_poly.type
_entity_poly.pdbx_seq_one_letter_code
_entity_poly.pdbx_strand_id
1 'polypeptide(L)' 'MIKVIVKQRANQPDCWYINEESSGYVSPGKICYKSRKDAAAVARQQHPYVNIEVE' A
#
# COMPACT_ATOMS: atom_id res chain seq x y z
N MET A 1 -4.99 2.94 -15.27
CA MET A 1 -5.36 1.87 -14.32
C MET A 1 -4.65 2.18 -13.03
N ILE A 2 -5.36 2.14 -11.90
CA ILE A 2 -4.74 2.35 -10.58
C ILE A 2 -4.25 0.99 -10.10
N LYS A 3 -3.07 0.92 -9.49
CA LYS A 3 -2.52 -0.26 -8.81
C LYS A 3 -2.19 0.16 -7.38
N VAL A 4 -2.49 -0.69 -6.42
CA VAL A 4 -2.16 -0.41 -5.01
C VAL A 4 -1.05 -1.35 -4.58
N ILE A 5 -0.01 -0.82 -3.93
CA ILE A 5 1.19 -1.55 -3.53
C ILE A 5 1.40 -1.37 -2.03
N VAL A 6 1.24 -2.45 -1.28
CA VAL A 6 1.50 -2.50 0.16
C VAL A 6 2.93 -2.99 0.37
N LYS A 7 3.80 -2.12 0.88
CA LYS A 7 5.21 -2.46 1.12
C LYS A 7 5.80 -1.75 2.32
N GLN A 8 6.88 -2.32 2.86
CA GLN A 8 7.71 -1.67 3.87
C GLN A 8 8.69 -0.68 3.22
N ARG A 9 9.02 0.40 3.93
CA ARG A 9 10.11 1.30 3.52
C ARG A 9 11.42 0.80 4.12
N ALA A 10 12.51 0.84 3.36
CA ALA A 10 13.83 0.39 3.83
C ALA A 10 14.28 1.05 5.15
N ASN A 11 13.91 2.31 5.37
CA ASN A 11 14.26 3.05 6.60
C ASN A 11 13.25 2.85 7.74
N GLN A 12 12.13 2.14 7.52
CA GLN A 12 11.09 1.90 8.54
C GLN A 12 10.54 0.47 8.40
N PRO A 13 11.30 -0.55 8.85
CA PRO A 13 10.89 -1.95 8.73
C PRO A 13 9.64 -2.27 9.56
N ASP A 14 9.38 -1.56 10.65
CA ASP A 14 8.18 -1.74 11.47
C ASP A 14 6.90 -1.14 10.86
N CYS A 15 7.01 -0.48 9.69
CA CYS A 15 5.92 0.25 9.06
C CYS A 15 5.60 -0.28 7.66
N TRP A 16 4.34 -0.68 7.49
CA TRP A 16 3.73 -1.00 6.21
C TRP A 16 3.00 0.21 5.66
N TYR A 17 3.23 0.52 4.38
CA TYR A 17 2.60 1.65 3.70
C TYR A 17 1.80 1.19 2.50
N ILE A 18 0.66 1.83 2.28
CA ILE A 18 -0.17 1.64 1.09
C ILE A 18 0.23 2.72 0.08
N ASN A 19 0.88 2.33 -1.02
CA ASN A 19 1.23 3.25 -2.10
C ASN A 19 0.26 3.05 -3.26
N GLU A 20 -0.13 4.14 -3.91
CA GLU A 20 -1.02 4.09 -5.07
C GLU A 20 -0.22 4.45 -6.31
N GLU A 21 -0.19 3.55 -7.29
CA GLU A 21 0.43 3.80 -8.58
C GLU A 21 -0.66 4.06 -9.63
N SER A 22 -0.57 5.20 -10.31
CA SER A 22 -1.45 5.55 -11.41
C SER A 22 -0.64 6.14 -12.56
N SER A 23 -0.74 5.55 -13.74
CA SER A 23 -0.09 6.03 -14.97
C SER A 23 1.43 6.28 -14.81
N GLY A 24 2.13 5.38 -14.10
CA GLY A 24 3.58 5.47 -13.87
C GLY A 24 4.00 6.42 -12.73
N TYR A 25 3.04 7.06 -12.05
CA TYR A 25 3.30 7.85 -10.85
C TYR A 25 2.95 7.06 -9.60
N VAL A 26 3.92 6.86 -8.70
CA VAL A 26 3.71 6.24 -7.39
C VAL A 26 3.49 7.35 -6.35
N SER A 27 2.29 7.40 -5.80
CA SER A 27 1.92 8.24 -4.67
C SER A 27 2.21 7.49 -3.36
N PRO A 28 3.20 7.94 -2.56
CA PRO A 28 3.57 7.23 -1.36
C PRO A 28 2.53 7.42 -0.25
N GLY A 29 2.12 6.31 0.36
CA GLY A 29 1.24 6.34 1.53
C GLY A 29 1.88 7.08 2.70
N LYS A 30 1.09 7.90 3.38
CA LYS A 30 1.56 8.66 4.56
C LYS A 30 1.31 7.93 5.88
N ILE A 31 0.42 6.94 5.88
CA ILE A 31 0.02 6.19 7.08
C ILE A 31 0.92 4.97 7.23
N CYS A 32 1.57 4.86 8.40
CA CYS A 32 2.27 3.66 8.82
C CYS A 32 1.29 2.70 9.49
N TYR A 33 1.19 1.49 8.94
CA TYR A 33 0.46 0.38 9.54
C TYR A 33 1.47 -0.56 10.22
N LYS A 34 1.15 -1.00 11.43
CA LYS A 34 2.02 -1.90 12.22
C LYS A 34 2.15 -3.31 11.65
N SER A 35 1.31 -3.68 10.69
CA SER A 35 1.23 -5.05 10.19
C SER A 35 0.85 -5.09 8.72
N ARG A 36 1.50 -6.01 7.98
CA ARG A 36 1.21 -6.31 6.57
C ARG A 36 -0.27 -6.59 6.34
N LYS A 37 -0.85 -7.40 7.23
CA LYS A 37 -2.26 -7.82 7.15
C LYS A 37 -3.21 -6.63 7.30
N ASP A 38 -2.97 -5.74 8.26
CA ASP A 38 -3.77 -4.54 8.45
C ASP A 38 -3.68 -3.61 7.24
N ALA A 39 -2.47 -3.33 6.77
CA ALA A 39 -2.27 -2.49 5.59
C ALA A 39 -2.98 -3.07 4.35
N ALA A 40 -2.88 -4.39 4.13
CA ALA A 40 -3.54 -5.07 3.02
C ALA A 40 -5.07 -5.09 3.18
N ALA A 41 -5.59 -5.27 4.40
CA ALA A 41 -7.02 -5.22 4.67
C ALA A 41 -7.60 -3.83 4.38
N VAL A 42 -6.91 -2.77 4.84
CA VAL A 42 -7.32 -1.38 4.59
C VAL A 42 -7.22 -1.05 3.09
N ALA A 43 -6.15 -1.47 2.41
CA ALA A 43 -6.02 -1.30 0.96
C ALA A 43 -7.19 -1.97 0.21
N ARG A 44 -7.59 -3.18 0.60
CA ARG A 44 -8.74 -3.90 0.03
C ARG A 44 -10.07 -3.20 0.31
N GLN A 45 -10.21 -2.62 1.50
CA GLN A 45 -11.42 -1.89 1.87
C GLN A 45 -11.55 -0.56 1.10
N GLN A 46 -10.46 0.17 0.93
CA GLN A 46 -10.44 1.45 0.22
C GLN A 46 -10.53 1.28 -1.30
N HIS A 47 -9.93 0.21 -1.84
CA HIS A 47 -9.88 -0.04 -3.28
C HIS A 47 -10.35 -1.47 -3.61
N PRO A 48 -11.65 -1.77 -3.45
CA PRO A 48 -12.19 -3.12 -3.63
C PRO A 48 -12.10 -3.66 -5.07
N TYR A 49 -11.96 -2.76 -6.06
CA TYR A 49 -11.92 -3.09 -7.49
C TYR A 49 -10.54 -2.94 -8.12
N VAL A 50 -9.51 -2.67 -7.31
CA VAL A 50 -8.16 -2.41 -7.79
C VAL A 50 -7.26 -3.60 -7.49
N ASN A 51 -6.32 -3.88 -8.39
CA ASN A 51 -5.32 -4.91 -8.13
C ASN A 51 -4.36 -4.46 -7.02
N ILE A 52 -4.32 -5.21 -5.92
CA ILE A 52 -3.48 -4.92 -4.75
C ILE A 52 -2.31 -5.89 -4.73
N GLU A 53 -1.12 -5.34 -4.88
CA GLU A 53 0.14 -6.05 -4.72
C GLU A 53 0.65 -5.85 -3.30
N VAL A 54 1.14 -6.92 -2.68
CA VAL A 54 1.67 -6.86 -1.31
C VAL A 54 3.05 -7.47 -1.34
N GLU A 55 4.08 -6.63 -1.29
CA GLU A 55 5.49 -7.03 -1.31
C GLU A 55 5.97 -7.54 0.05
#